data_AF-A0A381Z425-F1
#
_entry.id   AF-A0A381Z425-F1
#
_cell.length_a   1.000
_cell.length_b   1.000
_cell.length_c   1.000
_cell.angle_alpha   90.00
_cell.angle_beta   90.00
_cell.angle_gamma   90.00
#
_symmetry.space_group_name_H-M   'P 1'
#
loop_
_entity.id
_entity.type
_entity.pdbx_description
1 polymer ?
#
loop_
_entity_poly.entity_id
_entity_poly.type
_entity_poly.pdbx_seq_one_letter_code
_entity_poly.pdbx_strand_id
1 'polypeptide(L)' 'VFRHILDVPVDFVWHRETDLKKYDAILIPGGFSYGDYLRTGAIARFSPVMDSVIKEANTGKP' A
#
# COMPACT_ATOMS: atom_id res chain seq x y z
N VAL A 1 5.24 -13.44 5.60
CA VAL A 1 6.44 -12.98 6.35
C VAL A 1 6.04 -12.22 7.60
N PHE A 2 5.45 -11.03 7.49
CA PHE A 2 5.12 -10.20 8.67
C PHE A 2 4.27 -10.90 9.73
N ARG A 3 3.09 -11.44 9.37
CA ARG A 3 2.22 -12.12 10.34
C ARG A 3 2.79 -13.44 10.87
N HIS A 4 3.38 -14.26 10.02
CA HIS A 4 3.69 -15.66 10.35
C HIS A 4 5.15 -15.92 10.74
N ILE A 5 6.06 -14.97 10.47
CA ILE A 5 7.49 -15.12 10.75
C ILE A 5 7.94 -14.05 11.75
N LEU A 6 7.50 -12.80 11.56
CA LEU A 6 7.86 -11.68 12.43
C LEU A 6 6.85 -11.45 13.57
N ASP A 7 5.74 -12.19 13.57
CA ASP A 7 4.65 -12.06 14.55
C ASP A 7 4.10 -10.63 14.71
N VAL A 8 4.07 -9.88 13.60
CA VAL A 8 3.55 -8.50 13.57
C VAL A 8 2.11 -8.49 13.06
N PRO A 9 1.17 -7.81 13.76
CA PRO A 9 -0.19 -7.64 13.26
C PRO A 9 -0.17 -6.80 11.97
N VAL A 10 -0.77 -7.35 10.92
CA VAL A 10 -0.87 -6.70 9.61
C VAL A 10 -2.22 -7.00 9.00
N ASP A 11 -2.77 -6.06 8.24
CA ASP A 11 -4.03 -6.21 7.51
C ASP A 11 -3.80 -6.05 6.00
N PHE A 12 -4.57 -6.78 5.20
CA PHE A 12 -4.66 -6.51 3.76
C PHE A 12 -5.61 -5.35 3.54
N VAL A 13 -5.12 -4.30 2.86
CA VAL A 13 -5.94 -3.13 2.53
C VAL A 13 -6.37 -3.19 1.08
N TRP A 14 -7.66 -2.93 0.84
CA TRP A 14 -8.19 -2.88 -0.52
C TRP A 14 -7.76 -1.59 -1.23
N HIS A 15 -7.42 -1.68 -2.51
CA HIS A 15 -6.86 -0.54 -3.26
C HIS A 15 -7.82 0.67 -3.43
N ARG A 16 -9.11 0.50 -3.08
CA ARG A 16 -10.11 1.58 -3.07
C ARG A 16 -10.32 2.22 -1.70
N GLU A 17 -9.65 1.75 -0.66
CA GLU A 17 -9.66 2.40 0.66
C GLU A 17 -9.07 3.81 0.54
N THR A 18 -9.52 4.73 1.39
CA THR A 18 -9.09 6.13 1.36
C THR A 18 -8.54 6.62 2.69
N ASP A 19 -8.69 5.86 3.78
CA ASP A 19 -8.12 6.18 5.08
C ASP A 19 -7.14 5.10 5.59
N LEU A 20 -5.87 5.50 5.74
CA LEU A 20 -4.79 4.67 6.27
C LEU A 20 -4.25 5.16 7.62
N LYS A 21 -4.91 6.12 8.27
CA LYS A 21 -4.42 6.73 9.52
C LYS A 21 -4.20 5.73 10.64
N LYS A 22 -5.04 4.69 10.71
CA LYS A 22 -5.02 3.68 11.77
C LYS A 22 -3.76 2.80 11.78
N TYR A 23 -2.96 2.82 10.72
CA TYR A 23 -1.75 2.00 10.61
C TYR A 23 -0.50 2.80 10.99
N ASP A 24 0.49 2.14 11.57
CA ASP A 24 1.78 2.74 11.93
C ASP A 24 2.79 2.74 10.77
N ALA A 25 2.62 1.84 9.81
CA ALA A 25 3.47 1.70 8.63
C ALA A 25 2.66 1.19 7.44
N ILE A 26 3.08 1.53 6.22
CA ILE A 26 2.41 1.13 4.98
C ILE A 26 3.38 0.36 4.09
N LEU A 27 3.13 -0.94 3.94
CA LEU A 27 3.88 -1.78 3.00
C LEU A 27 3.18 -1.80 1.64
N ILE A 28 3.85 -1.31 0.60
CA ILE A 28 3.43 -1.54 -0.79
C ILE A 28 4.09 -2.84 -1.26
N PRO A 29 3.34 -3.96 -1.41
CA PRO A 29 3.91 -5.18 -1.91
C PRO A 29 4.36 -5.01 -3.36
N GLY A 30 5.51 -5.60 -3.70
CA GLY A 30 5.90 -5.78 -5.10
C GLY A 30 4.98 -6.77 -5.82
N GLY A 31 5.07 -6.82 -7.14
CA GLY A 31 4.29 -7.74 -7.96
C GLY A 31 4.02 -7.19 -9.36
N PHE A 32 3.09 -7.86 -10.06
CA PHE A 32 2.74 -7.59 -11.46
C PHE A 32 1.35 -6.93 -11.53
N SER A 33 1.23 -5.74 -10.92
CA SER A 33 -0.06 -5.05 -10.81
C SER A 33 -0.60 -4.69 -12.19
N TYR A 34 -1.85 -5.10 -12.47
CA TYR A 34 -2.49 -4.91 -13.79
C TYR A 34 -1.61 -5.42 -14.94
N GLY A 35 -0.97 -6.58 -14.78
CA GLY A 35 -0.23 -7.20 -15.88
C GLY A 35 0.98 -6.40 -16.38
N ASP A 36 1.42 -5.37 -15.63
CA ASP A 36 2.40 -4.35 -16.02
C ASP A 36 2.26 -3.89 -17.48
N TYR A 37 1.01 -3.80 -17.99
CA TYR A 37 0.71 -3.59 -19.42
C TYR A 37 1.37 -2.35 -20.04
N LEU A 38 1.70 -1.34 -19.23
CA LEU A 38 2.48 -0.17 -19.63
C LEU A 38 3.87 -0.20 -18.98
N ARG A 39 3.89 -0.17 -17.64
CA ARG A 39 5.05 -0.28 -16.75
C ARG A 39 4.56 -0.67 -15.36
N THR A 40 5.38 -1.37 -14.60
CA THR A 40 5.16 -1.69 -13.17
C THR A 40 4.58 -0.48 -12.43
N GLY A 41 3.38 -0.63 -11.87
CA GLY A 41 2.73 0.39 -11.06
C GLY A 41 2.13 1.59 -11.81
N ALA A 42 2.30 1.71 -13.13
CA ALA A 42 1.80 2.84 -13.91
C ALA A 42 0.27 2.97 -13.89
N ILE A 43 -0.44 1.84 -13.79
CA ILE A 43 -1.91 1.83 -13.63
C ILE A 43 -2.28 1.88 -12.14
N ALA A 44 -1.52 1.21 -11.28
CA ALA A 44 -1.81 1.13 -9.84
C ALA A 44 -1.78 2.50 -9.14
N ARG A 45 -0.95 3.45 -9.61
CA ARG A 45 -0.88 4.82 -9.08
C ARG A 45 -2.20 5.58 -9.07
N PHE A 46 -3.17 5.17 -9.89
CA PHE A 46 -4.50 5.80 -9.97
C PHE A 46 -5.52 5.19 -9.00
N SER A 47 -5.11 4.21 -8.18
CA SER A 47 -6.00 3.64 -7.17
C SER A 47 -6.27 4.65 -6.05
N PRO A 48 -7.51 4.75 -5.53
CA PRO A 48 -7.86 5.70 -4.47
C PRO A 48 -6.96 5.63 -3.23
N VAL A 49 -6.46 4.45 -2.88
CA VAL A 49 -5.56 4.26 -1.73
C VAL A 49 -4.28 5.07 -1.85
N MET A 50 -3.81 5.35 -3.07
CA MET A 50 -2.54 6.03 -3.30
C MET A 50 -2.54 7.48 -2.81
N ASP A 51 -3.69 8.17 -2.81
CA ASP A 51 -3.80 9.51 -2.23
C ASP A 51 -3.55 9.48 -0.71
N SER A 52 -4.07 8.45 -0.04
CA SER A 52 -3.85 8.21 1.38
C SER A 52 -2.40 7.83 1.67
N VAL A 53 -1.80 6.96 0.85
CA VAL A 53 -0.39 6.56 0.96
C VAL A 53 0.53 7.78 0.87
N ILE A 54 0.35 8.64 -0.14
CA ILE A 54 1.15 9.85 -0.33
C ILE A 54 1.01 10.78 0.87
N LYS A 55 -0.22 10.95 1.37
CA LYS A 55 -0.49 11.79 2.53
C LYS A 55 0.24 11.31 3.78
N GLU A 56 0.13 10.03 4.12
CA GLU A 56 0.77 9.48 5.31
C GLU A 56 2.30 9.42 5.16
N ALA A 57 2.82 9.18 3.95
CA ALA A 57 4.26 9.29 3.68
C ALA A 57 4.78 10.71 3.96
N ASN A 58 4.02 11.75 3.58
CA ASN A 58 4.36 13.14 3.86
C ASN A 58 4.31 13.51 5.35
N THR A 59 3.59 12.75 6.19
CA THR A 59 3.60 12.93 7.65
C THR A 59 4.73 12.16 8.33
N GLY A 60 5.59 11.49 7.56
CA GLY A 60 6.72 10.72 8.07
C GLY A 60 6.36 9.29 8.45
N LYS A 61 5.18 8.80 8.07
CA LYS A 61 4.82 7.39 8.26
C LYS A 61 5.66 6.50 7.33
N PRO A 62 6.35 5.48 7.86
CA PRO A 62 7.17 4.56 7.07
C PRO A 62 6.35 3.62 6.19
#